data_AF-A0A9Q4PSR2-F1
#
_entry.id   AF-A0A9Q4PSR2-F1
#
_cell.length_a   1.000
_cell.length_b   1.000
_cell.length_c   1.000
_cell.angle_alpha   90.00
_cell.angle_beta   90.00
_cell.angle_gamma   90.00
#
_symmetry.space_group_name_H-M   'P 1'
#
loop_
_entity.id
_entity.type
_entity.pdbx_description
1 polymer ?
#
loop_
_entity_poly.entity_id
_entity_poly.type
_entity_poly.pdbx_seq_one_letter_code
_entity_poly.pdbx_strand_id
1 'polypeptide(L)'
;MVFNEDVYRRVIYASSEEVTKESFSLFKDSQDKLADFLNKSRLSDSEKAKLYSDFLTNLNVSSIQQILQNAKEIALELGLKCAEALLKTAQADKEMALLPFEKMEIEAKAKTAQKELELKEKMLPKELELKDADIMLKKAESKYKEAQIPLLGKEIEIKTAELEIKKAELPIKQAELEIKKADIPLKQAQIENEKAKVEVAKSQVEISRAELEIKKEQIPLTRAEVELKKAQLPLVKKELELKELDVPLKRKDLELKDSEIALKQAEIPLKKKELELRSAEIEIKKLAIPLAELELEIKKEDLPLKKLELEIKKEDLPIKKMEKEIKKMQVPIAMAELEIKKAEVPIKKAQIEIAKEEVEIKRAELPLKKAQLETEKVKAEVARAGLEVDRLRIRLEGEKINLMKKEYFLKERQVLNELKKIDGELKLTKEEARLKNRQASTIAKSLATQIQTAKMEADAKITEARIYATGQA
;
A
#
# COMPACT_ATOMS: atom_id res chain seq x y z
N MET A 1 38.50 -18.27 134.41
CA MET A 1 38.02 -18.28 133.01
C MET A 1 38.05 -19.72 132.54
N VAL A 2 36.90 -20.38 132.52
CA VAL A 2 36.77 -21.79 132.13
C VAL A 2 36.86 -21.87 130.62
N PHE A 3 37.87 -22.56 130.12
CA PHE A 3 38.13 -22.77 128.70
C PHE A 3 37.00 -23.64 128.11
N ASN A 4 36.19 -23.06 127.23
CA ASN A 4 35.03 -23.73 126.65
C ASN A 4 35.45 -24.46 125.37
N GLU A 5 35.83 -25.74 125.55
CA GLU A 5 36.38 -26.62 124.52
C GLU A 5 35.44 -26.79 123.30
N ASP A 6 34.13 -26.62 123.50
CA ASP A 6 33.12 -26.73 122.45
C ASP A 6 33.12 -25.54 121.46
N VAL A 7 33.55 -24.36 121.89
CA VAL A 7 33.68 -23.18 121.01
C VAL A 7 34.95 -23.27 120.18
N TYR A 8 36.02 -23.85 120.74
CA TYR A 8 37.27 -24.08 120.00
C TYR A 8 37.12 -25.18 118.94
N ARG A 9 36.33 -26.23 119.23
CA ARG A 9 36.01 -27.28 118.26
C ARG A 9 35.17 -26.75 117.10
N ARG A 10 34.15 -25.91 117.35
CA ARG A 10 33.25 -25.42 116.28
C ARG A 10 33.90 -24.49 115.24
N VAL A 11 34.97 -23.77 115.58
CA VAL A 11 35.66 -22.86 114.65
C VAL A 11 36.60 -23.61 113.69
N ILE A 12 37.02 -24.83 114.01
CA ILE A 12 37.95 -25.63 113.20
C ILE A 12 37.23 -26.57 112.20
N TYR A 13 35.94 -26.85 112.40
CA TYR A 13 35.16 -27.79 111.55
C TYR A 13 34.78 -27.29 110.14
N ALA A 14 35.20 -26.09 109.72
CA ALA A 14 34.85 -25.55 108.40
C ALA A 14 35.85 -25.89 107.27
N SER A 15 36.85 -26.73 107.54
CA SER A 15 37.89 -27.12 106.56
C SER A 15 37.94 -28.64 106.44
N SER A 16 37.58 -29.18 105.26
CA SER A 16 37.60 -30.60 104.84
C SER A 16 37.72 -31.65 105.96
N GLU A 17 36.61 -32.36 106.26
CA GLU A 17 36.48 -33.36 107.32
C GLU A 17 37.56 -34.47 107.32
N GLU A 18 38.20 -34.75 106.19
CA GLU A 18 39.25 -35.77 106.07
C GLU A 18 40.60 -35.29 106.60
N VAL A 19 40.98 -34.03 106.35
CA VAL A 19 42.25 -33.45 106.86
C VAL A 19 42.18 -33.22 108.36
N THR A 20 41.00 -32.91 108.91
CA THR A 20 40.81 -32.57 110.32
C THR A 20 40.78 -33.80 111.22
N LYS A 21 40.17 -34.92 110.80
CA LYS A 21 40.14 -36.17 111.57
C LYS A 21 41.53 -36.80 111.74
N GLU A 22 42.34 -36.84 110.68
CA GLU A 22 43.66 -37.47 110.71
C GLU A 22 44.72 -36.60 111.40
N SER A 23 44.60 -35.27 111.31
CA SER A 23 45.46 -34.34 112.07
C SER A 23 45.25 -34.49 113.59
N PHE A 24 43.99 -34.69 114.01
CA PHE A 24 43.65 -34.93 115.41
C PHE A 24 44.13 -36.29 115.93
N SER A 25 44.12 -37.35 115.08
CA SER A 25 44.64 -38.66 115.50
C SER A 25 46.15 -38.65 115.65
N LEU A 26 46.87 -37.99 114.73
CA LEU A 26 48.32 -37.84 114.79
C LEU A 26 48.77 -37.05 116.02
N PHE A 27 48.11 -35.92 116.31
CA PHE A 27 48.39 -35.14 117.51
C PHE A 27 48.17 -35.94 118.80
N LYS A 28 47.10 -36.75 118.83
CA LYS A 28 46.77 -37.59 119.99
C LYS A 28 47.79 -38.73 120.18
N ASP A 29 48.20 -39.40 119.11
CA ASP A 29 49.26 -40.42 119.15
C ASP A 29 50.61 -39.85 119.61
N SER A 30 50.99 -38.65 119.15
CA SER A 30 52.22 -37.99 119.59
C SER A 30 52.15 -37.57 121.06
N GLN A 31 50.98 -37.07 121.50
CA GLN A 31 50.73 -36.69 122.88
C GLN A 31 50.77 -37.91 123.82
N ASP A 32 50.21 -39.04 123.39
CA ASP A 32 50.22 -40.29 124.15
C ASP A 32 51.65 -40.86 124.25
N LYS A 33 52.43 -40.85 123.16
CA LYS A 33 53.85 -41.27 123.19
C LYS A 33 54.72 -40.38 124.08
N LEU A 34 54.49 -39.07 124.08
CA LEU A 34 55.22 -38.14 124.94
C LEU A 34 54.82 -38.31 126.42
N ALA A 35 53.53 -38.51 126.70
CA ALA A 35 53.05 -38.83 128.04
C ALA A 35 53.67 -40.14 128.55
N ASP A 36 53.75 -41.16 127.70
CA ASP A 36 54.34 -42.45 128.04
C ASP A 36 55.86 -42.35 128.29
N PHE A 37 56.58 -41.54 127.50
CA PHE A 37 58.00 -41.22 127.70
C PHE A 37 58.25 -40.45 129.01
N LEU A 38 57.46 -39.41 129.29
CA LEU A 38 57.59 -38.60 130.49
C LEU A 38 57.25 -39.39 131.75
N ASN A 39 56.25 -40.29 131.69
CA ASN A 39 55.91 -41.18 132.80
C ASN A 39 57.03 -42.19 133.13
N LYS A 40 57.78 -42.65 132.12
CA LYS A 40 58.91 -43.58 132.30
C LYS A 40 60.25 -42.91 132.63
N SER A 41 60.34 -41.59 132.49
CA SER A 41 61.57 -40.82 132.71
C SER A 41 61.82 -40.49 134.19
N ARG A 42 63.09 -40.48 134.62
CA ARG A 42 63.55 -40.04 135.97
C ARG A 42 63.66 -38.51 136.12
N LEU A 43 63.07 -37.75 135.20
CA LEU A 43 63.10 -36.28 135.20
C LEU A 43 62.32 -35.71 136.38
N SER A 44 62.71 -34.53 136.87
CA SER A 44 61.92 -33.81 137.87
C SER A 44 60.62 -33.25 137.27
N ASP A 45 59.60 -33.00 138.09
CA ASP A 45 58.32 -32.46 137.60
C ASP A 45 58.49 -31.11 136.87
N SER A 46 59.48 -30.31 137.27
CA SER A 46 59.83 -29.06 136.58
C SER A 46 60.43 -29.29 135.20
N GLU A 47 61.24 -30.33 135.01
CA GLU A 47 61.84 -30.67 133.71
C GLU A 47 60.81 -31.34 132.81
N LYS A 48 59.92 -32.18 133.34
CA LYS A 48 58.80 -32.75 132.60
C LYS A 48 57.85 -31.65 132.11
N ALA A 49 57.50 -30.69 132.96
CA ALA A 49 56.68 -29.55 132.58
C ALA A 49 57.35 -28.67 131.52
N LYS A 50 58.68 -28.49 131.61
CA LYS A 50 59.45 -27.72 130.62
C LYS A 50 59.56 -28.46 129.28
N LEU A 51 59.77 -29.78 129.27
CA LEU A 51 59.78 -30.60 128.06
C LEU A 51 58.40 -30.70 127.41
N TYR A 52 57.33 -30.79 128.21
CA TYR A 52 55.94 -30.77 127.72
C TYR A 52 55.58 -29.38 127.15
N SER A 53 55.99 -28.31 127.83
CA SER A 53 55.91 -26.94 127.32
C SER A 53 56.68 -26.79 126.02
N ASP A 54 57.95 -27.21 125.98
CA ASP A 54 58.82 -27.14 124.81
C ASP A 54 58.29 -27.99 123.66
N PHE A 55 57.63 -29.14 123.93
CA PHE A 55 56.94 -29.94 122.93
C PHE A 55 55.70 -29.23 122.37
N LEU A 56 54.90 -28.61 123.25
CA LEU A 56 53.75 -27.81 122.85
C LEU A 56 54.15 -26.53 122.10
N THR A 57 55.33 -25.96 122.36
CA THR A 57 55.84 -24.77 121.67
C THR A 57 56.70 -25.08 120.43
N ASN A 58 57.35 -26.25 120.35
CA ASN A 58 58.17 -26.67 119.19
C ASN A 58 57.39 -27.41 118.11
N LEU A 59 56.13 -27.79 118.36
CA LEU A 59 55.19 -28.03 117.28
C LEU A 59 55.06 -26.73 116.50
N ASN A 60 55.70 -26.67 115.34
CA ASN A 60 55.77 -25.49 114.48
C ASN A 60 54.41 -25.26 113.78
N VAL A 61 53.37 -25.05 114.59
CA VAL A 61 51.95 -24.87 114.22
C VAL A 61 51.80 -23.72 113.24
N SER A 62 52.62 -22.67 113.37
CA SER A 62 52.63 -21.53 112.44
C SER A 62 53.02 -21.94 111.02
N SER A 63 54.02 -22.82 110.85
CA SER A 63 54.45 -23.27 109.52
C SER A 63 53.41 -24.19 108.87
N ILE A 64 52.78 -25.08 109.64
CA ILE A 64 51.72 -25.98 109.16
C ILE A 64 50.45 -25.18 108.80
N GLN A 65 50.04 -24.22 109.64
CA GLN A 65 48.92 -23.34 109.35
C GLN A 65 49.18 -22.48 108.11
N GLN A 66 50.40 -21.99 107.92
CA GLN A 66 50.75 -21.21 106.74
C GLN A 66 50.81 -22.07 105.46
N ILE A 67 51.28 -23.32 105.54
CA ILE A 67 51.21 -24.27 104.42
C ILE A 67 49.75 -24.61 104.07
N LEU A 68 48.89 -24.85 105.06
CA LEU A 68 47.46 -25.13 104.85
C LEU A 68 46.71 -23.91 104.31
N GLN A 69 47.03 -22.71 104.81
CA GLN A 69 46.44 -21.46 104.33
C GLN A 69 46.86 -21.17 102.88
N ASN A 70 48.15 -21.32 102.56
CA ASN A 70 48.66 -21.20 101.20
C ASN A 70 48.04 -22.24 100.27
N ALA A 71 47.87 -23.49 100.71
CA ALA A 71 47.20 -24.54 99.93
C ALA A 71 45.72 -24.22 99.68
N LYS A 72 45.03 -23.64 100.68
CA LYS A 72 43.63 -23.20 100.57
C LYS A 72 43.47 -22.01 99.62
N GLU A 73 44.36 -21.03 99.69
CA GLU A 73 44.38 -19.87 98.78
C GLU A 73 44.67 -20.29 97.34
N ILE A 74 45.64 -21.17 97.12
CA ILE A 74 45.94 -21.75 95.79
C ILE A 74 44.74 -22.56 95.27
N ALA A 75 44.09 -23.37 96.10
CA ALA A 75 42.92 -24.15 95.70
C ALA A 75 41.71 -23.26 95.34
N LEU A 76 41.49 -22.17 96.08
CA LEU A 76 40.46 -21.17 95.78
C LEU A 76 40.76 -20.41 94.49
N GLU A 77 42.00 -19.97 94.28
CA GLU A 77 42.41 -19.24 93.07
C GLU A 77 42.32 -20.14 91.82
N LEU A 78 42.75 -21.40 91.92
CA LEU A 78 42.59 -22.38 90.84
C LEU A 78 41.11 -22.74 90.61
N GLY A 79 40.31 -22.85 91.67
CA GLY A 79 38.87 -23.06 91.58
C GLY A 79 38.15 -21.89 90.88
N LEU A 80 38.54 -20.65 91.18
CA LEU A 80 38.02 -19.45 90.53
C LEU A 80 38.43 -19.40 89.05
N LYS A 81 39.70 -19.68 88.72
CA LYS A 81 40.18 -19.79 87.33
C LYS A 81 39.46 -20.91 86.57
N CYS A 82 39.14 -22.02 87.23
CA CYS A 82 38.33 -23.10 86.64
C CYS A 82 36.89 -22.66 86.39
N ALA A 83 36.26 -21.95 87.33
CA ALA A 83 34.91 -21.43 87.18
C ALA A 83 34.83 -20.38 86.05
N GLU A 84 35.82 -19.48 85.95
CA GLU A 84 35.94 -18.53 84.84
C GLU A 84 36.14 -19.24 83.49
N ALA A 85 36.95 -20.31 83.46
CA ALA A 85 37.11 -21.11 82.26
C ALA A 85 35.82 -21.83 81.86
N LEU A 86 35.08 -22.38 82.83
CA LEU A 86 33.78 -23.02 82.61
C LEU A 86 32.71 -22.02 82.14
N LEU A 87 32.76 -20.77 82.63
CA LEU A 87 31.89 -19.70 82.17
C LEU A 87 32.24 -19.27 80.73
N LYS A 88 33.54 -19.20 80.39
CA LYS A 88 34.00 -18.98 79.00
C LYS A 88 33.60 -20.13 78.07
N THR A 89 33.65 -21.39 78.52
CA THR A 89 33.15 -22.52 77.72
C THR A 89 31.63 -22.45 77.55
N ALA A 90 30.88 -22.12 78.60
CA ALA A 90 29.42 -21.97 78.50
C ALA A 90 29.00 -20.81 77.59
N GLN A 91 29.75 -19.70 77.59
CA GLN A 91 29.57 -18.60 76.63
C GLN A 91 29.88 -19.04 75.19
N ALA A 92 30.95 -19.80 74.98
CA ALA A 92 31.28 -20.37 73.68
C ALA A 92 30.22 -21.38 73.21
N ASP A 93 29.65 -22.18 74.10
CA ASP A 93 28.55 -23.11 73.81
C ASP A 93 27.26 -22.37 73.44
N LYS A 94 26.98 -21.24 74.11
CA LYS A 94 25.87 -20.36 73.74
C LYS A 94 26.06 -19.73 72.36
N GLU A 95 27.26 -19.22 72.06
CA GLU A 95 27.59 -18.72 70.71
C GLU A 95 27.44 -19.84 69.67
N MET A 96 27.88 -21.06 69.99
CA MET A 96 27.69 -22.22 69.11
C MET A 96 26.23 -22.62 68.92
N ALA A 97 25.38 -22.45 69.93
CA ALA A 97 23.95 -22.71 69.85
C ALA A 97 23.19 -21.67 69.00
N LEU A 98 23.75 -20.47 68.82
CA LEU A 98 23.18 -19.41 67.98
C LEU A 98 23.58 -19.53 66.50
N LEU A 99 24.74 -20.11 66.18
CA LEU A 99 25.21 -20.33 64.81
C LEU A 99 24.22 -21.06 63.88
N PRO A 100 23.44 -22.08 64.32
CA PRO A 100 22.42 -22.70 63.49
C PRO A 100 21.34 -21.72 63.02
N PHE A 101 21.00 -20.72 63.84
CA PHE A 101 19.99 -19.70 63.52
C PHE A 101 20.53 -18.68 62.51
N GLU A 102 21.75 -18.17 62.71
CA GLU A 102 22.42 -17.29 61.75
C GLU A 102 22.62 -17.98 60.40
N LYS A 103 23.02 -19.26 60.42
CA LYS A 103 23.11 -20.10 59.24
C LYS A 103 21.75 -20.27 58.56
N MET A 104 20.67 -20.51 59.30
CA MET A 104 19.32 -20.62 58.75
C MET A 104 18.87 -19.31 58.07
N GLU A 105 19.17 -18.16 58.67
CA GLU A 105 18.81 -16.85 58.10
C GLU A 105 19.56 -16.59 56.79
N ILE A 106 20.86 -16.88 56.76
CA ILE A 106 21.69 -16.73 55.57
C ILE A 106 21.27 -17.72 54.47
N GLU A 107 20.95 -18.97 54.82
CA GLU A 107 20.42 -19.97 53.88
C GLU A 107 19.03 -19.61 53.35
N ALA A 108 18.18 -18.97 54.15
CA ALA A 108 16.88 -18.47 53.72
C ALA A 108 17.04 -17.33 52.71
N LYS A 109 17.92 -16.35 52.98
CA LYS A 109 18.26 -15.25 52.04
C LYS A 109 18.83 -15.79 50.72
N ALA A 110 19.66 -16.82 50.78
CA ALA A 110 20.19 -17.49 49.58
C ALA A 110 19.07 -18.15 48.75
N LYS A 111 18.16 -18.89 49.41
CA LYS A 111 17.03 -19.57 48.73
C LYS A 111 16.04 -18.60 48.11
N THR A 112 15.76 -17.46 48.75
CA THR A 112 14.87 -16.43 48.17
C THR A 112 15.51 -15.81 46.93
N ALA A 113 16.80 -15.45 46.99
CA ALA A 113 17.52 -14.91 45.84
C ALA A 113 17.60 -15.90 44.66
N GLN A 114 17.82 -17.19 44.95
CA GLN A 114 17.81 -18.25 43.92
C GLN A 114 16.44 -18.42 43.26
N LYS A 115 15.35 -18.44 44.04
CA LYS A 115 13.99 -18.55 43.49
C LYS A 115 13.62 -17.35 42.61
N GLU A 116 14.02 -16.14 42.99
CA GLU A 116 13.80 -14.95 42.16
C GLU A 116 14.56 -15.01 40.84
N LEU A 117 15.77 -15.57 40.83
CA LEU A 117 16.57 -15.81 39.63
C LEU A 117 15.86 -16.83 38.71
N GLU A 118 15.50 -18.00 39.23
CA GLU A 118 14.83 -19.06 38.47
C GLU A 118 13.48 -18.61 37.87
N LEU A 119 12.71 -17.81 38.62
CA LEU A 119 11.42 -17.30 38.14
C LEU A 119 11.63 -16.33 36.97
N LYS A 120 12.66 -15.46 37.05
CA LYS A 120 13.00 -14.51 35.99
C LYS A 120 13.62 -15.21 34.77
N GLU A 121 14.47 -16.22 34.97
CA GLU A 121 15.05 -17.06 33.91
C GLU A 121 13.98 -17.77 33.08
N LYS A 122 12.85 -18.17 33.68
CA LYS A 122 11.78 -18.88 32.94
C LYS A 122 10.84 -17.95 32.18
N MET A 123 10.62 -16.74 32.69
CA MET A 123 9.59 -15.82 32.18
C MET A 123 10.16 -14.82 31.16
N LEU A 124 11.36 -14.28 31.42
CA LEU A 124 11.90 -13.18 30.64
C LEU A 124 12.41 -13.57 29.24
N PRO A 125 13.03 -14.74 29.02
CA PRO A 125 13.44 -15.16 27.68
C PRO A 125 12.26 -15.28 26.72
N LYS A 126 11.14 -15.83 27.20
CA LYS A 126 9.90 -15.94 26.41
C LYS A 126 9.32 -14.57 26.06
N GLU A 127 9.33 -13.63 26.99
CA GLU A 127 8.86 -12.26 26.72
C GLU A 127 9.76 -11.56 25.70
N LEU A 128 11.08 -11.75 25.78
CA LEU A 128 12.03 -11.20 24.82
C LEU A 128 11.92 -11.85 23.44
N GLU A 129 11.73 -13.17 23.37
CA GLU A 129 11.48 -13.91 22.12
C GLU A 129 10.20 -13.44 21.43
N LEU A 130 9.11 -13.23 22.18
CA LEU A 130 7.87 -12.69 21.64
C LEU A 130 8.07 -11.27 21.09
N LYS A 131 8.77 -10.41 21.81
CA LYS A 131 9.08 -9.05 21.34
C LYS A 131 9.99 -9.06 20.10
N ASP A 132 10.97 -9.98 20.03
CA ASP A 132 11.82 -10.17 18.85
C ASP A 132 10.99 -10.65 17.65
N ALA A 133 10.07 -11.59 17.86
CA ALA A 133 9.16 -12.09 16.83
C ALA A 133 8.24 -10.98 16.30
N ASP A 134 7.67 -10.16 17.18
CA ASP A 134 6.86 -8.98 16.81
C ASP A 134 7.67 -8.00 15.94
N ILE A 135 8.93 -7.75 16.29
CA ILE A 135 9.82 -6.92 15.46
C ILE A 135 10.06 -7.55 14.09
N MET A 136 10.27 -8.87 14.01
CA MET A 136 10.45 -9.56 12.73
C MET A 136 9.19 -9.44 11.86
N LEU A 137 8.01 -9.57 12.46
CA LEU A 137 6.73 -9.43 11.77
C LEU A 137 6.54 -7.99 11.25
N LYS A 138 6.77 -6.98 12.08
CA LYS A 138 6.76 -5.56 11.66
C LYS A 138 7.77 -5.26 10.55
N LYS A 139 8.96 -5.89 10.58
CA LYS A 139 9.97 -5.77 9.50
C LYS A 139 9.46 -6.39 8.20
N ALA A 140 8.80 -7.54 8.26
CA ALA A 140 8.22 -8.18 7.09
C ALA A 140 7.09 -7.33 6.48
N GLU A 141 6.20 -6.80 7.31
CA GLU A 141 5.15 -5.86 6.88
C GLU A 141 5.72 -4.59 6.23
N SER A 142 6.79 -4.02 6.82
CA SER A 142 7.49 -2.86 6.26
C SER A 142 8.10 -3.16 4.89
N LYS A 143 8.74 -4.33 4.70
CA LYS A 143 9.26 -4.76 3.39
C LYS A 143 8.15 -4.97 2.36
N TYR A 144 7.01 -5.52 2.78
CA TYR A 144 5.86 -5.72 1.91
C TYR A 144 5.30 -4.38 1.41
N LYS A 145 5.07 -3.43 2.33
CA LYS A 145 4.68 -2.05 2.01
C LYS A 145 5.72 -1.36 1.10
N GLU A 146 7.01 -1.58 1.34
CA GLU A 146 8.10 -1.04 0.51
C GLU A 146 8.03 -1.54 -0.94
N ALA A 147 7.69 -2.81 -1.14
CA ALA A 147 7.50 -3.38 -2.47
C ALA A 147 6.26 -2.85 -3.21
N GLN A 148 5.23 -2.38 -2.50
CA GLN A 148 4.03 -1.80 -3.11
C GLN A 148 4.27 -0.39 -3.67
N ILE A 149 5.21 0.37 -3.12
CA ILE A 149 5.46 1.75 -3.53
C ILE A 149 5.95 1.88 -4.98
N PRO A 150 6.89 1.05 -5.47
CA PRO A 150 7.24 1.03 -6.89
C PRO A 150 6.07 0.68 -7.81
N LEU A 151 5.15 -0.20 -7.38
CA LEU A 151 3.97 -0.55 -8.16
C LEU A 151 3.01 0.64 -8.30
N LEU A 152 2.76 1.36 -7.19
CA LEU A 152 2.02 2.62 -7.20
C LEU A 152 2.69 3.66 -8.10
N GLY A 153 4.03 3.75 -8.05
CA GLY A 153 4.80 4.63 -8.93
C GLY A 153 4.56 4.35 -10.41
N LYS A 154 4.60 3.06 -10.81
CA LYS A 154 4.30 2.65 -12.19
C LYS A 154 2.85 2.94 -12.60
N GLU A 155 1.89 2.74 -11.69
CA GLU A 155 0.49 3.05 -11.96
C GLU A 155 0.29 4.56 -12.22
N ILE A 156 0.95 5.41 -11.42
CA ILE A 156 0.96 6.87 -11.62
C ILE A 156 1.61 7.23 -12.96
N GLU A 157 2.73 6.60 -13.34
CA GLU A 157 3.38 6.81 -14.65
C GLU A 157 2.43 6.47 -15.81
N ILE A 158 1.73 5.33 -15.75
CA ILE A 158 0.75 4.92 -16.76
C ILE A 158 -0.38 5.95 -16.85
N LYS A 159 -0.99 6.33 -15.73
CA LYS A 159 -2.05 7.36 -15.70
C LYS A 159 -1.57 8.71 -16.23
N THR A 160 -0.29 9.06 -16.00
CA THR A 160 0.32 10.27 -16.54
C THR A 160 0.40 10.20 -18.06
N ALA A 161 0.91 9.10 -18.61
CA ALA A 161 0.99 8.88 -20.05
C ALA A 161 -0.40 8.89 -20.71
N GLU A 162 -1.40 8.24 -20.11
CA GLU A 162 -2.79 8.31 -20.59
C GLU A 162 -3.35 9.73 -20.62
N LEU A 163 -3.01 10.56 -19.63
CA LEU A 163 -3.41 11.96 -19.60
C LEU A 163 -2.74 12.78 -20.70
N GLU A 164 -1.46 12.51 -20.99
CA GLU A 164 -0.74 13.15 -22.08
C GLU A 164 -1.32 12.77 -23.44
N ILE A 165 -1.65 11.48 -23.65
CA ILE A 165 -2.33 11.01 -24.87
C ILE A 165 -3.68 11.71 -25.04
N LYS A 166 -4.52 11.73 -23.99
CA LYS A 166 -5.82 12.43 -24.03
C LYS A 166 -5.68 13.91 -24.33
N LYS A 167 -4.63 14.56 -23.81
CA LYS A 167 -4.32 15.96 -24.10
C LYS A 167 -3.88 16.16 -25.55
N ALA A 168 -3.13 15.22 -26.13
CA ALA A 168 -2.71 15.26 -27.54
C ALA A 168 -3.86 14.94 -28.51
N GLU A 169 -4.85 14.14 -28.12
CA GLU A 169 -6.03 13.86 -28.95
C GLU A 169 -6.98 15.07 -29.11
N LEU A 170 -7.05 15.96 -28.12
CA LEU A 170 -7.94 17.12 -28.17
C LEU A 170 -7.70 18.04 -29.39
N PRO A 171 -6.47 18.51 -29.68
CA PRO A 171 -6.22 19.32 -30.86
C PRO A 171 -6.53 18.59 -32.17
N ILE A 172 -6.33 17.26 -32.23
CA ILE A 172 -6.70 16.45 -33.41
C ILE A 172 -8.22 16.47 -33.62
N LYS A 173 -9.00 16.22 -32.56
CA LYS A 173 -10.46 16.29 -32.59
C LYS A 173 -10.97 17.69 -32.94
N GLN A 174 -10.29 18.74 -32.48
CA GLN A 174 -10.59 20.12 -32.88
C GLN A 174 -10.35 20.36 -34.36
N ALA A 175 -9.22 19.91 -34.92
CA ALA A 175 -8.94 20.02 -36.34
C ALA A 175 -9.96 19.25 -37.19
N GLU A 176 -10.36 18.04 -36.78
CA GLU A 176 -11.43 17.29 -37.45
C GLU A 176 -12.76 18.05 -37.45
N LEU A 177 -13.09 18.73 -36.35
CA LEU A 177 -14.29 19.58 -36.28
C LEU A 177 -14.20 20.78 -37.21
N GLU A 178 -13.04 21.41 -37.34
CA GLU A 178 -12.83 22.52 -38.27
C GLU A 178 -13.00 22.06 -39.73
N ILE A 179 -12.46 20.90 -40.09
CA ILE A 179 -12.64 20.30 -41.42
C ILE A 179 -14.13 20.02 -41.68
N LYS A 180 -14.85 19.41 -40.73
CA LYS A 180 -16.29 19.14 -40.86
C LYS A 180 -17.12 20.43 -40.97
N LYS A 181 -16.74 21.50 -40.25
CA LYS A 181 -17.37 22.82 -40.38
C LYS A 181 -17.16 23.41 -41.78
N ALA A 182 -15.96 23.27 -42.34
CA ALA A 182 -15.64 23.76 -43.68
C ALA A 182 -16.38 22.99 -44.80
N ASP A 183 -16.76 21.73 -44.57
CA ASP A 183 -17.57 20.93 -45.51
C ASP A 183 -19.00 21.49 -45.67
N ILE A 184 -19.55 22.15 -44.66
CA ILE A 184 -20.91 22.72 -44.70
C ILE A 184 -21.09 23.76 -45.82
N PRO A 185 -20.30 24.86 -45.89
CA PRO A 185 -20.46 25.86 -46.94
C PRO A 185 -20.20 25.27 -48.33
N LEU A 186 -19.29 24.30 -48.47
CA LEU A 186 -19.06 23.56 -49.72
C LEU A 186 -20.33 22.82 -50.17
N LYS A 187 -21.00 22.08 -49.27
CA LYS A 187 -22.27 21.41 -49.56
C LYS A 187 -23.40 22.39 -49.89
N GLN A 188 -23.46 23.52 -49.17
CA GLN A 188 -24.45 24.56 -49.47
C GLN A 188 -24.26 25.14 -50.88
N ALA A 189 -23.02 25.41 -51.28
CA ALA A 189 -22.71 25.85 -52.65
C ALA A 189 -23.06 24.79 -53.71
N GLN A 190 -22.82 23.50 -53.42
CA GLN A 190 -23.24 22.41 -54.32
C GLN A 190 -24.77 22.35 -54.49
N ILE A 191 -25.52 22.50 -53.39
CA ILE A 191 -27.00 22.55 -53.41
C ILE A 191 -27.49 23.75 -54.21
N GLU A 192 -26.88 24.93 -54.07
CA GLU A 192 -27.22 26.12 -54.86
C GLU A 192 -26.97 25.90 -56.36
N ASN A 193 -25.85 25.26 -56.72
CA ASN A 193 -25.54 24.93 -58.10
C ASN A 193 -26.54 23.91 -58.69
N GLU A 194 -26.87 22.85 -57.94
CA GLU A 194 -27.92 21.91 -58.35
C GLU A 194 -29.28 22.59 -58.48
N LYS A 195 -29.60 23.57 -57.62
CA LYS A 195 -30.86 24.31 -57.69
C LYS A 195 -30.95 25.10 -58.99
N ALA A 196 -29.86 25.76 -59.37
CA ALA A 196 -29.76 26.46 -60.65
C ALA A 196 -29.91 25.49 -61.84
N LYS A 197 -29.30 24.29 -61.79
CA LYS A 197 -29.48 23.26 -62.83
C LYS A 197 -30.93 22.81 -62.97
N VAL A 198 -31.63 22.60 -61.86
CA VAL A 198 -33.06 22.25 -61.87
C VAL A 198 -33.91 23.37 -62.45
N GLU A 199 -33.59 24.63 -62.14
CA GLU A 199 -34.28 25.80 -62.70
C GLU A 199 -34.07 25.92 -64.22
N VAL A 200 -32.84 25.71 -64.70
CA VAL A 200 -32.55 25.63 -66.15
C VAL A 200 -33.33 24.48 -66.81
N ALA A 201 -33.40 23.30 -66.17
CA ALA A 201 -34.16 22.17 -66.71
C ALA A 201 -35.67 22.47 -66.81
N LYS A 202 -36.24 23.17 -65.82
CA LYS A 202 -37.64 23.67 -65.89
C LYS A 202 -37.85 24.56 -67.10
N SER A 203 -36.99 25.55 -67.29
CA SER A 203 -37.05 26.46 -68.44
C SER A 203 -36.93 25.69 -69.76
N GLN A 204 -36.08 24.67 -69.86
CA GLN A 204 -35.97 23.84 -71.06
C GLN A 204 -37.24 23.03 -71.35
N VAL A 205 -37.95 22.55 -70.32
CA VAL A 205 -39.25 21.87 -70.47
C VAL A 205 -40.32 22.86 -70.99
N GLU A 206 -40.30 24.10 -70.52
CA GLU A 206 -41.19 25.16 -70.99
C GLU A 206 -40.90 25.56 -72.44
N ILE A 207 -39.63 25.73 -72.82
CA ILE A 207 -39.23 25.97 -74.21
C ILE A 207 -39.66 24.80 -75.11
N SER A 208 -39.41 23.55 -74.68
CA SER A 208 -39.84 22.35 -75.43
C SER A 208 -41.36 22.28 -75.58
N ARG A 209 -42.12 22.79 -74.61
CA ARG A 209 -43.58 22.91 -74.70
C ARG A 209 -43.99 23.91 -75.77
N ALA A 210 -43.39 25.11 -75.76
CA ALA A 210 -43.68 26.15 -76.75
C ALA A 210 -43.34 25.68 -78.17
N GLU A 211 -42.18 25.02 -78.37
CA GLU A 211 -41.80 24.45 -79.67
C GLU A 211 -42.79 23.38 -80.16
N LEU A 212 -43.29 22.53 -79.27
CA LEU A 212 -44.31 21.53 -79.60
C LEU A 212 -45.65 22.16 -79.98
N GLU A 213 -46.04 23.26 -79.33
CA GLU A 213 -47.24 24.04 -79.67
C GLU A 213 -47.09 24.66 -81.07
N ILE A 214 -45.94 25.29 -81.38
CA ILE A 214 -45.63 25.81 -82.71
C ILE A 214 -45.69 24.70 -83.78
N LYS A 215 -45.07 23.53 -83.52
CA LYS A 215 -45.11 22.40 -84.47
C LYS A 215 -46.52 21.87 -84.70
N LYS A 216 -47.36 21.82 -83.66
CA LYS A 216 -48.78 21.44 -83.78
C LYS A 216 -49.55 22.41 -84.68
N GLU A 217 -49.26 23.71 -84.61
CA GLU A 217 -49.89 24.74 -85.45
C GLU A 217 -49.37 24.73 -86.90
N GLN A 218 -48.11 24.34 -87.12
CA GLN A 218 -47.55 24.21 -88.47
C GLN A 218 -48.17 23.08 -89.30
N ILE A 219 -48.62 21.98 -88.68
CA ILE A 219 -49.26 20.86 -89.39
C ILE A 219 -50.53 21.27 -90.14
N PRO A 220 -51.54 21.94 -89.52
CA PRO A 220 -52.74 22.38 -90.23
C PRO A 220 -52.43 23.44 -91.30
N LEU A 221 -51.42 24.31 -91.07
CA LEU A 221 -50.93 25.26 -92.08
C LEU A 221 -50.36 24.54 -93.31
N THR A 222 -49.45 23.59 -93.10
CA THR A 222 -48.86 22.78 -94.18
C THR A 222 -49.94 21.96 -94.90
N ARG A 223 -50.93 21.45 -94.17
CA ARG A 223 -52.09 20.74 -94.73
C ARG A 223 -52.93 21.65 -95.63
N ALA A 224 -53.24 22.86 -95.15
CA ALA A 224 -53.99 23.85 -95.91
C ALA A 224 -53.23 24.24 -97.20
N GLU A 225 -51.91 24.39 -97.16
CA GLU A 225 -51.10 24.61 -98.36
C GLU A 225 -51.19 23.43 -99.36
N VAL A 226 -51.12 22.19 -98.87
CA VAL A 226 -51.26 20.99 -99.72
C VAL A 226 -52.65 20.92 -100.34
N GLU A 227 -53.70 21.22 -99.58
CA GLU A 227 -55.09 21.25 -100.06
C GLU A 227 -55.30 22.38 -101.09
N LEU A 228 -54.74 23.57 -100.85
CA LEU A 228 -54.77 24.69 -101.78
C LEU A 228 -54.04 24.38 -103.09
N LYS A 229 -52.83 23.79 -103.03
CA LYS A 229 -52.10 23.35 -104.24
C LYS A 229 -52.87 22.28 -105.00
N LYS A 230 -53.49 21.31 -104.31
CA LYS A 230 -54.39 20.32 -104.93
C LYS A 230 -55.57 20.96 -105.63
N ALA A 231 -56.20 21.97 -105.02
CA ALA A 231 -57.34 22.68 -105.60
C ALA A 231 -56.96 23.55 -106.80
N GLN A 232 -55.73 24.09 -106.83
CA GLN A 232 -55.20 24.84 -107.96
C GLN A 232 -54.89 23.97 -109.19
N LEU A 233 -54.41 22.73 -109.01
CA LEU A 233 -54.08 21.83 -110.12
C LEU A 233 -55.20 21.66 -111.16
N PRO A 234 -56.47 21.35 -110.82
CA PRO A 234 -57.54 21.24 -111.80
C PRO A 234 -57.92 22.57 -112.44
N LEU A 235 -57.73 23.71 -111.74
CA LEU A 235 -57.96 25.03 -112.33
C LEU A 235 -56.91 25.33 -113.41
N VAL A 236 -55.63 25.09 -113.12
CA VAL A 236 -54.55 25.28 -114.12
C VAL A 236 -54.72 24.30 -115.29
N LYS A 237 -55.15 23.06 -115.04
CA LYS A 237 -55.48 22.10 -116.12
C LYS A 237 -56.63 22.60 -117.00
N LYS A 238 -57.73 23.09 -116.41
CA LYS A 238 -58.84 23.66 -117.19
C LYS A 238 -58.42 24.90 -117.97
N GLU A 239 -57.58 25.76 -117.39
CA GLU A 239 -57.02 26.91 -118.11
C GLU A 239 -56.16 26.48 -119.29
N LEU A 240 -55.37 25.40 -119.16
CA LEU A 240 -54.64 24.80 -120.27
C LEU A 240 -55.58 24.24 -121.34
N GLU A 241 -56.57 23.42 -120.97
CA GLU A 241 -57.56 22.85 -121.90
C GLU A 241 -58.28 23.97 -122.68
N LEU A 242 -58.66 25.06 -122.01
CA LEU A 242 -59.27 26.23 -122.65
C LEU A 242 -58.29 26.93 -123.61
N LYS A 243 -57.02 27.08 -123.24
CA LYS A 243 -55.97 27.66 -124.11
C LYS A 243 -55.68 26.77 -125.32
N GLU A 244 -55.66 25.45 -125.13
CA GLU A 244 -55.48 24.46 -126.18
C GLU A 244 -56.64 24.46 -127.18
N LEU A 245 -57.88 24.70 -126.74
CA LEU A 245 -59.05 24.87 -127.60
C LEU A 245 -59.09 26.24 -128.31
N ASP A 246 -58.60 27.30 -127.66
CA ASP A 246 -58.53 28.65 -128.23
C ASP A 246 -57.57 28.72 -129.43
N VAL A 247 -56.47 27.96 -129.43
CA VAL A 247 -55.50 27.92 -130.54
C VAL A 247 -56.11 27.47 -131.88
N PRO A 248 -56.76 26.30 -132.00
CA PRO A 248 -57.38 25.84 -133.25
C PRO A 248 -58.62 26.67 -133.62
N LEU A 249 -59.36 27.23 -132.65
CA LEU A 249 -60.45 28.16 -132.95
C LEU A 249 -59.92 29.42 -133.64
N LYS A 250 -58.86 30.03 -133.08
CA LYS A 250 -58.20 31.17 -133.73
C LYS A 250 -57.58 30.83 -135.08
N ARG A 251 -57.07 29.61 -135.25
CA ARG A 251 -56.61 29.14 -136.57
C ARG A 251 -57.77 29.02 -137.57
N LYS A 252 -58.90 28.44 -137.17
CA LYS A 252 -60.10 28.36 -138.02
C LYS A 252 -60.65 29.75 -138.35
N ASP A 253 -60.64 30.68 -137.40
CA ASP A 253 -61.02 32.08 -137.65
C ASP A 253 -60.07 32.75 -138.64
N LEU A 254 -58.77 32.44 -138.61
CA LEU A 254 -57.82 32.90 -139.63
C LEU A 254 -58.08 32.23 -140.99
N GLU A 255 -58.32 30.92 -141.05
CA GLU A 255 -58.63 30.19 -142.29
C GLU A 255 -59.95 30.68 -142.94
N LEU A 256 -60.96 31.00 -142.12
CA LEU A 256 -62.20 31.63 -142.58
C LEU A 256 -61.95 33.04 -143.11
N LYS A 257 -61.09 33.82 -142.44
CA LYS A 257 -60.66 35.13 -142.96
C LYS A 257 -59.84 35.01 -144.24
N ASP A 258 -58.99 34.00 -144.38
CA ASP A 258 -58.25 33.70 -145.60
C ASP A 258 -59.21 33.35 -146.76
N SER A 259 -60.29 32.63 -146.46
CA SER A 259 -61.36 32.29 -147.40
C SER A 259 -62.20 33.52 -147.80
N GLU A 260 -62.44 34.46 -146.87
CA GLU A 260 -63.08 35.76 -147.17
C GLU A 260 -62.16 36.71 -147.98
N ILE A 261 -60.85 36.61 -147.82
CA ILE A 261 -59.84 37.41 -148.54
C ILE A 261 -59.73 36.99 -150.02
N ALA A 262 -59.99 35.71 -150.35
CA ALA A 262 -60.01 35.22 -151.72
C ALA A 262 -61.11 35.85 -152.60
N LEU A 263 -62.13 36.50 -152.01
CA LEU A 263 -63.25 37.13 -152.71
C LEU A 263 -63.15 38.65 -152.88
N LYS A 264 -62.12 39.33 -152.33
CA LYS A 264 -61.98 40.79 -152.43
C LYS A 264 -60.54 41.21 -152.74
N GLN A 265 -60.21 41.24 -154.04
CA GLN A 265 -58.96 41.83 -154.54
C GLN A 265 -59.16 43.30 -154.93
N ALA A 266 -58.94 44.19 -153.96
CA ALA A 266 -58.40 45.55 -154.14
C ALA A 266 -57.97 46.06 -152.74
N GLU A 267 -56.73 46.53 -152.62
CA GLU A 267 -56.01 47.01 -151.41
C GLU A 267 -55.37 45.92 -150.50
N ILE A 268 -54.11 45.57 -150.80
CA ILE A 268 -53.40 44.37 -150.29
C ILE A 268 -52.23 44.59 -149.26
N PRO A 269 -51.64 45.77 -148.97
CA PRO A 269 -50.43 45.79 -148.09
C PRO A 269 -50.64 45.77 -146.56
N LEU A 270 -51.76 46.26 -146.01
CA LEU A 270 -51.94 46.44 -144.56
C LEU A 270 -52.54 45.21 -143.84
N LYS A 271 -53.41 44.45 -144.49
CA LYS A 271 -54.08 43.27 -143.91
C LYS A 271 -53.16 42.05 -143.80
N LYS A 272 -52.12 41.96 -144.63
CA LYS A 272 -51.13 40.87 -144.57
C LYS A 272 -50.30 40.92 -143.29
N LYS A 273 -49.89 42.13 -142.84
CA LYS A 273 -49.22 42.31 -141.55
C LYS A 273 -50.10 41.97 -140.36
N GLU A 274 -51.42 42.24 -140.43
CA GLU A 274 -52.34 41.86 -139.36
C GLU A 274 -52.52 40.33 -139.26
N LEU A 275 -52.55 39.63 -140.40
CA LEU A 275 -52.53 38.16 -140.43
C LEU A 275 -51.20 37.58 -139.92
N GLU A 276 -50.07 38.19 -140.27
CA GLU A 276 -48.74 37.78 -139.77
C GLU A 276 -48.64 38.00 -138.26
N LEU A 277 -49.12 39.13 -137.73
CA LEU A 277 -49.18 39.41 -136.29
C LEU A 277 -50.10 38.44 -135.55
N ARG A 278 -51.29 38.13 -136.09
CA ARG A 278 -52.18 37.12 -135.50
C ARG A 278 -51.59 35.70 -135.57
N SER A 279 -50.85 35.38 -136.62
CA SER A 279 -50.13 34.11 -136.73
C SER A 279 -49.01 34.02 -135.68
N ALA A 280 -48.26 35.10 -135.48
CA ALA A 280 -47.25 35.20 -134.42
C ALA A 280 -47.88 35.12 -133.02
N GLU A 281 -49.05 35.74 -132.79
CA GLU A 281 -49.80 35.58 -131.53
C GLU A 281 -50.22 34.12 -131.28
N ILE A 282 -50.63 33.40 -132.33
CA ILE A 282 -50.95 31.98 -132.23
C ILE A 282 -49.69 31.15 -131.94
N GLU A 283 -48.54 31.47 -132.55
CA GLU A 283 -47.27 30.81 -132.24
C GLU A 283 -46.80 31.06 -130.82
N ILE A 284 -46.92 32.29 -130.31
CA ILE A 284 -46.62 32.61 -128.91
C ILE A 284 -47.56 31.84 -127.97
N LYS A 285 -48.86 31.77 -128.28
CA LYS A 285 -49.82 30.95 -127.51
C LYS A 285 -49.50 29.46 -127.57
N LYS A 286 -49.02 28.94 -128.71
CA LYS A 286 -48.54 27.55 -128.84
C LYS A 286 -47.33 27.28 -127.96
N LEU A 287 -46.44 28.25 -127.76
CA LEU A 287 -45.28 28.11 -126.86
C LEU A 287 -45.65 28.28 -125.39
N ALA A 288 -46.70 29.06 -125.09
CA ALA A 288 -47.18 29.26 -123.72
C ALA A 288 -47.85 28.01 -123.12
N ILE A 289 -48.42 27.12 -123.95
CA ILE A 289 -49.03 25.86 -123.50
C ILE A 289 -47.96 24.91 -122.89
N PRO A 290 -46.86 24.55 -123.59
CA PRO A 290 -45.78 23.74 -123.03
C PRO A 290 -45.14 24.31 -121.76
N LEU A 291 -44.99 25.64 -121.67
CA LEU A 291 -44.47 26.29 -120.46
C LEU A 291 -45.41 26.14 -119.26
N ALA A 292 -46.72 26.30 -119.48
CA ALA A 292 -47.71 26.09 -118.43
C ALA A 292 -47.92 24.60 -118.10
N GLU A 293 -47.67 23.68 -119.04
CA GLU A 293 -47.58 22.24 -118.78
C GLU A 293 -46.39 21.90 -117.88
N LEU A 294 -45.21 22.47 -118.14
CA LEU A 294 -44.03 22.33 -117.28
C LEU A 294 -44.28 22.88 -115.87
N GLU A 295 -44.92 24.06 -115.74
CA GLU A 295 -45.32 24.56 -114.43
C GLU A 295 -46.30 23.63 -113.70
N LEU A 296 -47.21 22.99 -114.44
CA LEU A 296 -48.12 21.99 -113.90
C LEU A 296 -47.40 20.72 -113.47
N GLU A 297 -46.39 20.29 -114.21
CA GLU A 297 -45.56 19.13 -113.90
C GLU A 297 -44.75 19.39 -112.62
N ILE A 298 -44.09 20.54 -112.51
CA ILE A 298 -43.41 20.98 -111.29
C ILE A 298 -44.38 21.05 -110.09
N LYS A 299 -45.59 21.61 -110.28
CA LYS A 299 -46.62 21.65 -109.21
C LYS A 299 -47.13 20.25 -108.82
N LYS A 300 -47.16 19.30 -109.76
CA LYS A 300 -47.54 17.91 -109.49
C LYS A 300 -46.43 17.17 -108.74
N GLU A 301 -45.16 17.40 -109.06
CA GLU A 301 -44.00 16.79 -108.40
C GLU A 301 -43.76 17.34 -106.98
N ASP A 302 -44.04 18.62 -106.76
CA ASP A 302 -43.93 19.25 -105.44
C ASP A 302 -45.00 18.74 -104.44
N LEU A 303 -46.14 18.26 -104.94
CA LEU A 303 -47.24 17.81 -104.09
C LEU A 303 -46.92 16.52 -103.28
N PRO A 304 -46.32 15.46 -103.86
CA PRO A 304 -45.76 14.32 -103.12
C PRO A 304 -44.75 14.73 -102.06
N LEU A 305 -43.82 15.64 -102.38
CA LEU A 305 -42.80 16.11 -101.43
C LEU A 305 -43.44 16.78 -100.21
N LYS A 306 -44.40 17.71 -100.41
CA LYS A 306 -45.13 18.34 -99.30
C LYS A 306 -46.00 17.38 -98.49
N LYS A 307 -46.53 16.30 -99.09
CA LYS A 307 -47.24 15.25 -98.36
C LYS A 307 -46.29 14.44 -97.48
N LEU A 308 -45.11 14.10 -98.00
CA LEU A 308 -44.10 13.35 -97.27
C LEU A 308 -43.56 14.17 -96.09
N GLU A 309 -43.31 15.48 -96.28
CA GLU A 309 -42.98 16.40 -95.19
C GLU A 309 -44.06 16.43 -94.10
N LEU A 310 -45.35 16.37 -94.50
CA LEU A 310 -46.47 16.36 -93.57
C LEU A 310 -46.59 15.03 -92.79
N GLU A 311 -46.29 13.90 -93.42
CA GLU A 311 -46.24 12.59 -92.77
C GLU A 311 -45.08 12.53 -91.77
N ILE A 312 -43.88 12.95 -92.17
CA ILE A 312 -42.71 13.04 -91.27
C ILE A 312 -43.01 13.95 -90.06
N LYS A 313 -43.60 15.14 -90.28
CA LYS A 313 -43.98 16.05 -89.19
C LYS A 313 -45.01 15.43 -88.23
N LYS A 314 -45.89 14.55 -88.71
CA LYS A 314 -46.88 13.85 -87.88
C LYS A 314 -46.24 12.73 -87.05
N GLU A 315 -45.33 11.96 -87.63
CA GLU A 315 -44.65 10.85 -86.95
C GLU A 315 -43.64 11.32 -85.90
N ASP A 316 -43.02 12.47 -86.12
CA ASP A 316 -42.07 13.09 -85.18
C ASP A 316 -42.76 13.73 -83.96
N LEU A 317 -44.05 14.05 -84.07
CA LEU A 317 -44.81 14.70 -82.99
C LEU A 317 -44.99 13.83 -81.73
N PRO A 318 -45.36 12.53 -81.82
CA PRO A 318 -45.39 11.60 -80.69
C PRO A 318 -44.04 11.44 -79.99
N ILE A 319 -42.94 11.36 -80.75
CA ILE A 319 -41.58 11.19 -80.20
C ILE A 319 -41.22 12.42 -79.36
N LYS A 320 -41.41 13.62 -79.90
CA LYS A 320 -41.16 14.88 -79.17
C LYS A 320 -42.05 15.06 -77.94
N LYS A 321 -43.29 14.54 -77.98
CA LYS A 321 -44.16 14.51 -76.79
C LYS A 321 -43.61 13.59 -75.69
N MET A 322 -43.15 12.38 -76.04
CA MET A 322 -42.54 11.46 -75.08
C MET A 322 -41.26 12.05 -74.47
N GLU A 323 -40.36 12.62 -75.28
CA GLU A 323 -39.14 13.26 -74.78
C GLU A 323 -39.45 14.38 -73.78
N LYS A 324 -40.49 15.19 -74.06
CA LYS A 324 -40.95 16.23 -73.12
C LYS A 324 -41.50 15.63 -71.83
N GLU A 325 -42.29 14.55 -71.89
CA GLU A 325 -42.84 13.91 -70.69
C GLU A 325 -41.73 13.32 -69.81
N ILE A 326 -40.70 12.71 -70.41
CA ILE A 326 -39.51 12.23 -69.69
C ILE A 326 -38.79 13.40 -69.01
N LYS A 327 -38.51 14.49 -69.74
CA LYS A 327 -37.88 15.70 -69.15
C LYS A 327 -38.74 16.30 -68.03
N LYS A 328 -40.07 16.27 -68.15
CA LYS A 328 -41.01 16.74 -67.13
C LYS A 328 -40.97 15.87 -65.87
N MET A 329 -40.76 14.56 -65.98
CA MET A 329 -40.63 13.66 -64.84
C MET A 329 -39.27 13.78 -64.12
N GLN A 330 -38.20 14.11 -64.85
CA GLN A 330 -36.87 14.28 -64.26
C GLN A 330 -36.78 15.48 -63.30
N VAL A 331 -37.54 16.56 -63.56
CA VAL A 331 -37.52 17.77 -62.72
C VAL A 331 -38.02 17.50 -61.28
N PRO A 332 -39.20 16.88 -61.04
CA PRO A 332 -39.66 16.51 -59.70
C PRO A 332 -38.68 15.60 -58.94
N ILE A 333 -38.08 14.62 -59.63
CA ILE A 333 -37.10 13.71 -59.01
C ILE A 333 -35.88 14.50 -58.54
N ALA A 334 -35.33 15.36 -59.40
CA ALA A 334 -34.20 16.21 -59.05
C ALA A 334 -34.55 17.20 -57.91
N MET A 335 -35.78 17.72 -57.85
CA MET A 335 -36.23 18.56 -56.73
C MET A 335 -36.28 17.79 -55.41
N ALA A 336 -36.78 16.56 -55.41
CA ALA A 336 -36.83 15.71 -54.21
C ALA A 336 -35.43 15.38 -53.69
N GLU A 337 -34.49 15.02 -54.58
CA GLU A 337 -33.08 14.81 -54.21
C GLU A 337 -32.46 16.07 -53.59
N LEU A 338 -32.82 17.25 -54.11
CA LEU A 338 -32.33 18.53 -53.62
C LEU A 338 -32.88 18.89 -52.24
N GLU A 339 -34.14 18.54 -51.95
CA GLU A 339 -34.74 18.67 -50.61
C GLU A 339 -34.07 17.75 -49.59
N ILE A 340 -33.76 16.51 -49.97
CA ILE A 340 -33.00 15.58 -49.12
C ILE A 340 -31.61 16.16 -48.79
N LYS A 341 -30.85 16.61 -49.81
CA LYS A 341 -29.54 17.23 -49.61
C LYS A 341 -29.60 18.49 -48.74
N LYS A 342 -30.65 19.30 -48.88
CA LYS A 342 -30.89 20.47 -48.01
C LYS A 342 -31.13 20.06 -46.56
N ALA A 343 -31.87 18.98 -46.32
CA ALA A 343 -32.14 18.47 -44.98
C ALA A 343 -30.89 17.87 -44.30
N GLU A 344 -29.91 17.35 -45.05
CA GLU A 344 -28.65 16.85 -44.49
C GLU A 344 -27.78 17.94 -43.85
N VAL A 345 -27.85 19.18 -44.38
CA VAL A 345 -27.03 20.31 -43.89
C VAL A 345 -27.33 20.66 -42.42
N PRO A 346 -28.58 20.91 -41.98
CA PRO A 346 -28.86 21.19 -40.57
C PRO A 346 -28.54 20.00 -39.66
N ILE A 347 -28.71 18.75 -40.13
CA ILE A 347 -28.32 17.55 -39.37
C ILE A 347 -26.81 17.54 -39.12
N LYS A 348 -26.00 17.79 -40.16
CA LYS A 348 -24.53 17.90 -40.02
C LYS A 348 -24.11 19.04 -39.10
N LYS A 349 -24.79 20.19 -39.14
CA LYS A 349 -24.55 21.32 -38.23
C LYS A 349 -24.78 20.90 -36.77
N ALA A 350 -25.91 20.25 -36.48
CA ALA A 350 -26.21 19.76 -35.13
C ALA A 350 -25.18 18.73 -34.65
N GLN A 351 -24.76 17.79 -35.50
CA GLN A 351 -23.70 16.83 -35.16
C GLN A 351 -22.37 17.51 -34.82
N ILE A 352 -22.01 18.59 -35.53
CA ILE A 352 -20.81 19.38 -35.23
C ILE A 352 -20.94 20.11 -33.90
N GLU A 353 -22.11 20.66 -33.57
CA GLU A 353 -22.35 21.30 -32.27
C GLU A 353 -22.22 20.32 -31.11
N ILE A 354 -22.83 19.13 -31.23
CA ILE A 354 -22.69 18.06 -30.23
C ILE A 354 -21.21 17.68 -30.07
N ALA A 355 -20.49 17.50 -31.18
CA ALA A 355 -19.09 17.11 -31.12
C ALA A 355 -18.17 18.22 -30.59
N LYS A 356 -18.51 19.52 -30.77
CA LYS A 356 -17.82 20.62 -30.06
C LYS A 356 -18.00 20.50 -28.56
N GLU A 357 -19.24 20.31 -28.11
CA GLU A 357 -19.56 20.20 -26.68
C GLU A 357 -18.81 19.02 -26.05
N GLU A 358 -18.75 17.87 -26.73
CA GLU A 358 -17.94 16.74 -26.28
C GLU A 358 -16.45 17.08 -26.12
N VAL A 359 -15.89 17.88 -27.03
CA VAL A 359 -14.49 18.32 -26.95
C VAL A 359 -14.29 19.28 -25.77
N GLU A 360 -15.24 20.17 -25.52
CA GLU A 360 -15.21 21.08 -24.36
C GLU A 360 -15.31 20.33 -23.03
N ILE A 361 -16.22 19.35 -22.93
CA ILE A 361 -16.33 18.45 -21.77
C ILE A 361 -15.01 17.71 -21.54
N LYS A 362 -14.44 17.07 -22.59
CA LYS A 362 -13.15 16.36 -22.48
C LYS A 362 -12.01 17.30 -22.07
N ARG A 363 -12.04 18.56 -22.52
CA ARG A 363 -11.07 19.59 -22.11
C ARG A 363 -11.22 19.99 -20.65
N ALA A 364 -12.46 20.09 -20.15
CA ALA A 364 -12.76 20.39 -18.75
C ALA A 364 -12.42 19.22 -17.80
N GLU A 365 -12.47 17.97 -18.28
CA GLU A 365 -12.07 16.80 -17.48
C GLU A 365 -10.56 16.69 -17.25
N LEU A 366 -9.73 17.20 -18.17
CA LEU A 366 -8.27 17.14 -18.05
C LEU A 366 -7.72 17.74 -16.74
N PRO A 367 -8.08 18.97 -16.32
CA PRO A 367 -7.61 19.52 -15.05
C PRO A 367 -8.07 18.69 -13.84
N LEU A 368 -9.29 18.12 -13.87
CA LEU A 368 -9.78 17.25 -12.80
C LEU A 368 -8.94 15.97 -12.68
N LYS A 369 -8.67 15.30 -13.81
CA LYS A 369 -7.82 14.10 -13.83
C LYS A 369 -6.37 14.42 -13.44
N LYS A 370 -5.85 15.59 -13.85
CA LYS A 370 -4.54 16.06 -13.40
C LYS A 370 -4.50 16.26 -11.88
N ALA A 371 -5.52 16.89 -11.30
CA ALA A 371 -5.60 17.08 -9.85
C ALA A 371 -5.67 15.72 -9.12
N GLN A 372 -6.45 14.77 -9.62
CA GLN A 372 -6.51 13.41 -9.07
C GLN A 372 -5.13 12.73 -9.11
N LEU A 373 -4.40 12.83 -10.23
CA LEU A 373 -3.05 12.29 -10.35
C LEU A 373 -2.07 12.93 -9.34
N GLU A 374 -2.13 14.25 -9.14
CA GLU A 374 -1.32 14.92 -8.13
C GLU A 374 -1.68 14.44 -6.70
N THR A 375 -2.95 14.19 -6.41
CA THR A 375 -3.33 13.60 -5.10
C THR A 375 -2.79 12.17 -4.92
N GLU A 376 -2.73 11.37 -5.98
CA GLU A 376 -2.13 10.03 -5.93
C GLU A 376 -0.62 10.08 -5.71
N LYS A 377 0.08 11.02 -6.36
CA LYS A 377 1.51 11.28 -6.11
C LYS A 377 1.77 11.64 -4.66
N VAL A 378 1.01 12.58 -4.11
CA VAL A 378 1.13 12.97 -2.69
C VAL A 378 0.85 11.78 -1.77
N LYS A 379 -0.16 10.95 -2.05
CA LYS A 379 -0.41 9.72 -1.27
C LYS A 379 0.76 8.75 -1.31
N ALA A 380 1.41 8.59 -2.47
CA ALA A 380 2.60 7.74 -2.60
C ALA A 380 3.79 8.30 -1.81
N GLU A 381 3.99 9.62 -1.82
CA GLU A 381 5.03 10.29 -1.00
C GLU A 381 4.75 10.14 0.50
N VAL A 382 3.51 10.32 0.93
CA VAL A 382 3.09 10.11 2.33
C VAL A 382 3.31 8.65 2.75
N ALA A 383 3.04 7.68 1.86
CA ALA A 383 3.30 6.27 2.13
C ALA A 383 4.82 5.99 2.28
N ARG A 384 5.67 6.63 1.46
CA ARG A 384 7.15 6.56 1.60
C ARG A 384 7.62 7.11 2.94
N ALA A 385 7.13 8.29 3.32
CA ALA A 385 7.46 8.91 4.59
C ALA A 385 6.97 8.05 5.78
N GLY A 386 5.75 7.52 5.69
CA GLY A 386 5.18 6.61 6.69
C GLY A 386 6.03 5.34 6.88
N LEU A 387 6.55 4.77 5.80
CA LEU A 387 7.49 3.65 5.86
C LEU A 387 8.80 4.00 6.56
N GLU A 388 9.33 5.19 6.32
CA GLU A 388 10.56 5.64 6.99
C GLU A 388 10.33 5.78 8.50
N VAL A 389 9.20 6.36 8.90
CA VAL A 389 8.78 6.44 10.30
C VAL A 389 8.60 5.04 10.93
N ASP A 390 7.94 4.12 10.24
CA ASP A 390 7.76 2.73 10.69
C ASP A 390 9.13 2.05 10.88
N ARG A 391 10.08 2.23 9.94
CA ARG A 391 11.44 1.69 10.04
C ARG A 391 12.20 2.24 11.25
N LEU A 392 12.10 3.54 11.52
CA LEU A 392 12.71 4.15 12.70
C LEU A 392 12.07 3.63 14.00
N ARG A 393 10.74 3.48 14.04
CA ARG A 393 10.04 2.92 15.20
C ARG A 393 10.48 1.49 15.49
N ILE A 394 10.55 0.64 14.46
CA ILE A 394 11.03 -0.74 14.57
C ILE A 394 12.48 -0.77 15.10
N ARG A 395 13.35 0.13 14.62
CA ARG A 395 14.73 0.23 15.10
C ARG A 395 14.80 0.59 16.57
N LEU A 396 14.04 1.60 17.01
CA LEU A 396 13.97 2.03 18.41
C LEU A 396 13.42 0.93 19.32
N GLU A 397 12.38 0.20 18.89
CA GLU A 397 11.87 -0.96 19.64
C GLU A 397 12.95 -2.04 19.78
N GLY A 398 13.71 -2.32 18.71
CA GLY A 398 14.82 -3.28 18.75
C GLY A 398 15.93 -2.85 19.72
N GLU A 399 16.29 -1.58 19.73
CA GLU A 399 17.25 -1.04 20.70
C GLU A 399 16.76 -1.14 22.14
N LYS A 400 15.47 -0.85 22.39
CA LYS A 400 14.86 -1.04 23.72
C LYS A 400 14.94 -2.50 24.19
N ILE A 401 14.68 -3.46 23.31
CA ILE A 401 14.82 -4.89 23.63
C ILE A 401 16.27 -5.24 23.95
N ASN A 402 17.22 -4.73 23.17
CA ASN A 402 18.64 -4.94 23.43
C ASN A 402 19.08 -4.35 24.78
N LEU A 403 18.55 -3.18 25.17
CA LEU A 403 18.79 -2.60 26.49
C LEU A 403 18.18 -3.46 27.60
N MET A 404 16.93 -3.93 27.45
CA MET A 404 16.31 -4.86 28.41
C MET A 404 17.14 -6.14 28.59
N LYS A 405 17.67 -6.71 27.50
CA LYS A 405 18.58 -7.87 27.55
C LYS A 405 19.86 -7.57 28.34
N LYS A 406 20.47 -6.40 28.14
CA LYS A 406 21.67 -5.97 28.88
C LYS A 406 21.37 -5.75 30.36
N GLU A 407 20.28 -5.06 30.69
CA GLU A 407 19.87 -4.83 32.08
C GLU A 407 19.61 -6.15 32.82
N TYR A 408 18.98 -7.11 32.13
CA TYR A 408 18.79 -8.45 32.67
C TYR A 408 20.11 -9.14 32.99
N PHE A 409 21.03 -9.19 32.02
CA PHE A 409 22.34 -9.81 32.20
C PHE A 409 23.13 -9.17 33.36
N LEU A 410 23.02 -7.86 33.56
CA LEU A 410 23.63 -7.17 34.69
C LEU A 410 23.00 -7.56 36.03
N LYS A 411 21.66 -7.62 36.10
CA LYS A 411 20.94 -8.04 37.32
C LYS A 411 21.25 -9.49 37.67
N GLU A 412 21.28 -10.39 36.70
CA GLU A 412 21.65 -11.79 36.87
C GLU A 412 23.05 -11.91 37.48
N ARG A 413 24.03 -11.17 36.92
CA ARG A 413 25.40 -11.13 37.43
C ARG A 413 25.49 -10.55 38.84
N GLN A 414 24.69 -9.54 39.18
CA GLN A 414 24.61 -9.00 40.53
C GLN A 414 24.12 -10.05 41.54
N VAL A 415 23.02 -10.74 41.24
CA VAL A 415 22.49 -11.81 42.11
C VAL A 415 23.51 -12.94 42.27
N LEU A 416 24.18 -13.37 41.20
CA LEU A 416 25.24 -14.38 41.26
C LEU A 416 26.41 -13.93 42.15
N ASN A 417 26.80 -12.65 42.11
CA ASN A 417 27.85 -12.12 42.96
C ASN A 417 27.42 -12.06 44.44
N GLU A 418 26.17 -11.70 44.73
CA GLU A 418 25.62 -11.72 46.09
C GLU A 418 25.57 -13.15 46.65
N LEU A 419 25.12 -14.12 45.85
CA LEU A 419 25.14 -15.54 46.23
C LEU A 419 26.57 -16.03 46.54
N LYS A 420 27.57 -15.60 45.77
CA LYS A 420 28.99 -15.92 46.05
C LYS A 420 29.49 -15.30 47.35
N LYS A 421 29.09 -14.06 47.67
CA LYS A 421 29.43 -13.42 48.96
C LYS A 421 28.81 -14.19 50.11
N ILE A 422 27.52 -14.51 50.01
CA ILE A 422 26.78 -15.29 51.00
C ILE A 422 27.44 -16.67 51.22
N ASP A 423 27.83 -17.38 50.16
CA ASP A 423 28.53 -18.67 50.29
C ASP A 423 29.91 -18.52 50.96
N GLY A 424 30.62 -17.43 50.69
CA GLY A 424 31.88 -17.09 51.37
C GLY A 424 31.69 -16.82 52.86
N GLU A 425 30.70 -16.00 53.23
CA GLU A 425 30.34 -15.68 54.61
C GLU A 425 29.94 -16.94 55.39
N LEU A 426 29.16 -17.83 54.77
CA LEU A 426 28.78 -19.13 55.35
C LEU A 426 29.99 -20.05 55.60
N LYS A 427 31.00 -20.01 54.74
CA LYS A 427 32.23 -20.80 54.91
C LYS A 427 33.08 -20.25 56.06
N LEU A 428 33.24 -18.94 56.15
CA LEU A 428 34.00 -18.27 57.21
C LEU A 428 33.38 -18.50 58.59
N THR A 429 32.07 -18.25 58.74
CA THR A 429 31.35 -18.50 60.01
C THR A 429 31.46 -19.95 60.46
N LYS A 430 31.41 -20.92 59.54
CA LYS A 430 31.62 -22.35 59.87
C LYS A 430 33.04 -22.64 60.38
N GLU A 431 34.06 -22.02 59.81
CA GLU A 431 35.46 -22.23 60.24
C GLU A 431 35.78 -21.50 61.55
N GLU A 432 35.31 -20.27 61.72
CA GLU A 432 35.45 -19.51 62.97
C GLU A 432 34.83 -20.25 64.16
N ALA A 433 33.64 -20.82 63.96
CA ALA A 433 32.97 -21.67 64.93
C ALA A 433 33.81 -22.89 65.34
N ARG A 434 34.40 -23.58 64.36
CA ARG A 434 35.26 -24.75 64.60
C ARG A 434 36.50 -24.38 65.40
N LEU A 435 37.12 -23.24 65.09
CA LEU A 435 38.32 -22.76 65.77
C LEU A 435 38.04 -22.38 67.23
N LYS A 436 36.98 -21.60 67.49
CA LYS A 436 36.58 -21.22 68.84
C LYS A 436 36.30 -22.43 69.73
N ASN A 437 35.60 -23.44 69.20
CA ASN A 437 35.32 -24.68 69.94
C ASN A 437 36.61 -25.47 70.25
N ARG A 438 37.51 -25.63 69.26
CA ARG A 438 38.81 -26.28 69.49
C ARG A 438 39.63 -25.57 70.57
N GLN A 439 39.70 -24.23 70.53
CA GLN A 439 40.42 -23.43 71.51
C GLN A 439 39.84 -23.61 72.92
N ALA A 440 38.51 -23.50 73.07
CA ALA A 440 37.83 -23.68 74.34
C ALA A 440 38.05 -25.08 74.92
N SER A 441 37.96 -26.13 74.08
CA SER A 441 38.23 -27.53 74.49
C SER A 441 39.67 -27.75 74.95
N THR A 442 40.66 -27.17 74.25
CA THR A 442 42.07 -27.29 74.64
C THR A 442 42.35 -26.59 75.97
N ILE A 443 41.79 -25.39 76.18
CA ILE A 443 41.93 -24.64 77.44
C ILE A 443 41.27 -25.41 78.61
N ALA A 444 40.08 -25.96 78.39
CA ALA A 444 39.39 -26.75 79.42
C ALA A 444 40.20 -28.00 79.80
N LYS A 445 40.77 -28.71 78.82
CA LYS A 445 41.62 -29.89 79.07
C LYS A 445 42.91 -29.52 79.79
N SER A 446 43.61 -28.45 79.39
CA SER A 446 44.87 -28.05 80.04
C SER A 446 44.65 -27.62 81.49
N LEU A 447 43.58 -26.86 81.77
CA LEU A 447 43.22 -26.46 83.12
C LEU A 447 42.79 -27.65 83.97
N ALA A 448 42.02 -28.60 83.43
CA ALA A 448 41.67 -29.83 84.13
C ALA A 448 42.91 -30.64 84.53
N THR A 449 43.88 -30.77 83.61
CA THR A 449 45.16 -31.41 83.91
C THR A 449 45.93 -30.65 84.99
N GLN A 450 46.06 -29.33 84.88
CA GLN A 450 46.74 -28.51 85.88
C GLN A 450 46.11 -28.61 87.27
N ILE A 451 44.78 -28.62 87.36
CA ILE A 451 44.06 -28.82 88.62
C ILE A 451 44.35 -30.20 89.18
N GLN A 452 44.35 -31.23 88.34
CA GLN A 452 44.66 -32.60 88.76
C GLN A 452 46.11 -32.71 89.25
N THR A 453 47.07 -32.10 88.56
CA THR A 453 48.48 -32.06 88.97
C THR A 453 48.65 -31.28 90.28
N ALA A 454 48.04 -30.10 90.39
CA ALA A 454 48.10 -29.28 91.61
C ALA A 454 47.45 -30.00 92.81
N LYS A 455 46.37 -30.74 92.58
CA LYS A 455 45.75 -31.59 93.62
C LYS A 455 46.70 -32.70 94.06
N MET A 456 47.32 -33.40 93.12
CA MET A 456 48.32 -34.42 93.45
C MET A 456 49.55 -33.85 94.17
N GLU A 457 50.03 -32.68 93.78
CA GLU A 457 51.15 -31.99 94.45
C GLU A 457 50.76 -31.51 95.84
N ALA A 458 49.54 -31.00 96.02
CA ALA A 458 49.02 -30.64 97.33
C ALA A 458 48.91 -31.88 98.23
N ASP A 459 48.36 -32.99 97.72
CA ASP A 459 48.28 -34.26 98.43
C ASP A 459 49.68 -34.80 98.78
N ALA A 460 50.65 -34.66 97.87
CA ALA A 460 52.04 -35.04 98.11
C ALA A 460 52.71 -34.17 99.19
N LYS A 461 52.53 -32.84 99.14
CA LYS A 461 53.05 -31.92 100.17
C LYS A 461 52.37 -32.10 101.52
N ILE A 462 51.08 -32.43 101.53
CA ILE A 462 50.36 -32.83 102.74
C ILE A 462 50.97 -34.13 103.27
N THR A 463 51.33 -35.08 102.40
CA THR A 463 51.99 -36.33 102.77
C THR A 463 53.40 -36.10 103.31
N GLU A 464 54.21 -35.22 102.69
CA GLU A 464 55.52 -34.81 103.21
C GLU A 464 55.40 -34.11 104.56
N ALA A 465 54.43 -33.21 104.72
CA ALA A 465 54.13 -32.57 106.00
C ALA A 465 53.71 -33.59 107.07
N ARG A 466 52.95 -34.65 106.69
CA ARG A 466 52.64 -35.79 107.57
C ARG A 466 53.92 -36.53 108.00
N ILE A 467 54.84 -36.80 107.07
CA ILE A 467 56.12 -37.48 107.38
C ILE A 467 57.00 -36.64 108.30
N TYR A 468 57.09 -35.33 108.06
CA TYR A 468 57.82 -34.40 108.93
C TYR A 468 57.20 -34.28 110.33
N ALA A 469 55.86 -34.35 110.44
CA ALA A 469 55.14 -34.29 111.70
C ALA A 469 55.21 -35.61 112.51
N THR A 470 55.42 -36.76 111.86
CA THR A 470 55.49 -38.08 112.54
C THR A 470 56.88 -38.47 113.04
N GLY A 471 57.93 -37.73 112.68
CA GLY A 471 59.27 -37.92 113.23
C GLY A 471 59.84 -39.32 113.03
N GLN A 472 59.99 -39.76 111.77
CA GLN A 472 60.84 -40.90 111.42
C GLN A 472 62.10 -40.41 110.69
N ALA A 473 63.20 -40.32 111.44
CA ALA A 473 64.54 -40.60 110.96
C ALA A 473 64.94 -41.98 111.51
#